data_AF-A0A6N9BAB6-F1
#
_entry.id   AF-A0A6N9BAB6-F1
#
_cell.length_a   1.000
_cell.length_b   1.000
_cell.length_c   1.000
_cell.angle_alpha   90.00
_cell.angle_beta   90.00
_cell.angle_gamma   90.00
#
_symmetry.space_group_name_H-M   'P 1'
#
loop_
_entity.id
_entity.type
_entity.pdbx_description
1 polymer ?
#
loop_
_entity_poly.entity_id
_entity_poly.type
_entity_poly.pdbx_seq_one_letter_code
_entity_poly.pdbx_strand_id
1 'polypeptide(L)'
;VKQTNSVSRGTAFLKIFEPVYESYQKRLGTNIDFEDMLLRATRHLEEEKYKSPYRHILVDEFQDIATSCGKLLLALKNQHEDARIFGVGDDWQSIYRFNGSDINLMRHFGPQFGGELDCQTGIHSSIDLANTFRSVDKIAIPAQKFVRRNPIQIDKQIIPFRKTDQTSIFIVYHAKMEKEKALRESLNRIIQKSSGEETITVFLLARYNHKKPENFEELKGIYSNIKLEFMSIHKSKGLEADHVILLEVSSEKWGFPSEIEDDQLLDIVLPESEGFSHAEERRLFYVAMTRAKLSLTLLADQKNPSTFVRELEHSDYGAIILGETGSPSRICGKCGGRMILGTYNRSGLLFECENDNFCDGKLKPCHQCKSDLPILDKQAKGQMKCSCGAVYPSCPACTEGWLVKREGRYGEFYSCIRFPDCKGKSKQTTKRTKRARQLI
;
A
#
# COMPACT_ATOMS: atom_id res chain seq x y z
N VAL A 1 -7.83 3.92 -30.27
CA VAL A 1 -8.84 4.77 -29.57
C VAL A 1 -8.35 5.25 -28.20
N LYS A 2 -7.76 4.42 -27.32
CA LYS A 2 -7.19 4.90 -26.03
C LYS A 2 -5.90 5.75 -26.20
N GLN A 3 -4.98 5.39 -27.09
CA GLN A 3 -3.75 6.16 -27.37
C GLN A 3 -4.00 7.52 -28.04
N THR A 4 -4.99 7.62 -28.93
CA THR A 4 -5.33 8.89 -29.61
C THR A 4 -5.92 9.95 -28.66
N ASN A 5 -6.53 9.52 -27.54
CA ASN A 5 -7.05 10.43 -26.52
C ASN A 5 -5.97 10.91 -25.53
N SER A 6 -4.85 10.18 -25.36
CA SER A 6 -3.77 10.62 -24.47
C SER A 6 -2.93 11.73 -25.10
N VAL A 7 -2.68 11.65 -26.41
CA VAL A 7 -1.91 12.68 -27.14
C VAL A 7 -2.67 14.01 -27.17
N SER A 8 -3.97 14.00 -27.52
CA SER A 8 -4.77 15.24 -27.55
C SER A 8 -4.87 15.90 -26.17
N ARG A 9 -4.98 15.09 -25.10
CA ARG A 9 -4.98 15.57 -23.72
C ARG A 9 -3.62 16.14 -23.32
N GLY A 10 -2.52 15.49 -23.65
CA GLY A 10 -1.17 15.99 -23.39
C GLY A 10 -0.89 17.31 -24.12
N THR A 11 -1.31 17.43 -25.38
CA THR A 11 -1.23 18.70 -26.12
C THR A 11 -2.08 19.79 -25.47
N ALA A 12 -3.30 19.48 -25.02
CA ALA A 12 -4.14 20.43 -24.31
C ALA A 12 -3.51 20.88 -22.97
N PHE A 13 -2.90 19.96 -22.24
CA PHE A 13 -2.15 20.27 -21.03
C PHE A 13 -0.99 21.23 -21.32
N LEU A 14 -0.14 20.93 -22.32
CA LEU A 14 0.99 21.79 -22.68
C LEU A 14 0.54 23.20 -23.07
N LYS A 15 -0.57 23.34 -23.81
CA LYS A 15 -1.14 24.65 -24.16
C LYS A 15 -1.55 25.49 -22.95
N ILE A 16 -1.91 24.86 -21.83
CA ILE A 16 -2.24 25.55 -20.57
C ILE A 16 -0.97 25.75 -19.74
N PHE A 17 -0.12 24.73 -19.66
CA PHE A 17 1.08 24.73 -18.84
C PHE A 17 2.12 25.74 -19.34
N GLU A 18 2.35 25.84 -20.64
CA GLU A 18 3.37 26.72 -21.24
C GLU A 18 3.16 28.20 -20.87
N PRO A 19 1.97 28.81 -21.04
CA PRO A 19 1.73 30.18 -20.56
C PRO A 19 1.92 30.37 -19.05
N VAL A 20 1.56 29.35 -18.25
CA VAL A 20 1.72 29.39 -16.79
C VAL A 20 3.21 29.32 -16.42
N TYR A 21 3.96 28.43 -17.07
CA TYR A 21 5.39 28.28 -16.87
C TYR A 21 6.15 29.54 -17.32
N GLU A 22 5.81 30.12 -18.47
CA GLU A 22 6.39 31.39 -18.91
C GLU A 22 6.09 32.54 -17.93
N SER A 23 4.86 32.62 -17.42
CA SER A 23 4.49 33.62 -16.42
C SER A 23 5.25 33.42 -15.11
N TYR A 24 5.42 32.16 -14.69
CA TYR A 24 6.25 31.79 -13.55
C TYR A 24 7.71 32.23 -13.75
N GLN A 25 8.32 31.92 -14.90
CA GLN A 25 9.69 32.30 -15.23
C GLN A 25 9.86 33.83 -15.29
N LYS A 26 8.91 34.55 -15.90
CA LYS A 26 8.90 36.03 -15.89
C LYS A 26 8.84 36.60 -14.48
N ARG A 27 8.04 35.99 -13.59
CA ARG A 27 7.93 36.39 -12.18
C ARG A 27 9.19 36.06 -11.38
N LEU A 28 9.83 34.94 -11.68
CA LEU A 28 11.10 34.54 -11.08
C LEU A 28 12.20 35.55 -11.43
N GLY A 29 12.24 36.01 -12.68
CA GLY A 29 13.15 37.06 -13.13
C GLY A 29 14.61 36.62 -13.04
N THR A 30 15.41 37.33 -12.24
CA THR A 30 16.81 36.97 -11.98
C THR A 30 17.00 36.03 -10.78
N ASN A 31 15.93 35.74 -10.03
CA ASN A 31 16.00 34.79 -8.93
C ASN A 31 16.18 33.36 -9.46
N ILE A 32 16.50 32.44 -8.55
CA ILE A 32 16.58 31.01 -8.81
C ILE A 32 15.68 30.28 -7.83
N ASP A 33 15.00 29.24 -8.29
CA ASP A 33 14.33 28.28 -7.41
C ASP A 33 15.30 27.15 -6.99
N PHE A 34 14.80 26.20 -6.19
CA PHE A 34 15.62 25.10 -5.69
C PHE A 34 16.13 24.18 -6.82
N GLU A 35 15.34 23.98 -7.86
CA GLU A 35 15.69 23.09 -8.97
C GLU A 35 16.70 23.78 -9.90
N ASP A 36 16.48 25.06 -10.18
CA ASP A 36 17.41 25.95 -10.86
C ASP A 36 18.78 25.96 -10.19
N MET A 37 18.82 25.99 -8.84
CA MET A 37 20.06 25.98 -8.09
C MET A 37 20.90 24.74 -8.41
N LEU A 38 20.27 23.55 -8.41
CA LEU A 38 20.95 22.29 -8.73
C LEU A 38 21.40 22.24 -10.19
N LEU A 39 20.52 22.61 -11.12
CA LEU A 39 20.79 22.56 -12.56
C LEU A 39 21.90 23.54 -12.96
N ARG A 40 21.88 24.78 -12.43
CA ARG A 40 22.90 25.79 -12.72
C ARG A 40 24.23 25.44 -12.07
N ALA A 41 24.24 24.92 -10.84
CA ALA A 41 25.46 24.44 -10.18
C ALA A 41 26.11 23.29 -10.96
N THR A 42 25.30 22.34 -11.43
CA THR A 42 25.75 21.22 -12.29
C THR A 42 26.40 21.77 -13.56
N ARG A 43 25.73 22.70 -14.25
CA ARG A 43 26.27 23.34 -15.46
C ARG A 43 27.60 24.06 -15.21
N HIS A 44 27.74 24.77 -14.08
CA HIS A 44 29.00 25.44 -13.75
C HIS A 44 30.18 24.49 -13.53
N LEU A 45 29.92 23.29 -13.01
CA LEU A 45 30.92 22.23 -12.88
C LEU A 45 31.28 21.64 -14.24
N GLU A 46 30.28 21.31 -15.06
CA GLU A 46 30.47 20.74 -16.41
C GLU A 46 31.20 21.71 -17.36
N GLU A 47 30.95 23.01 -17.24
CA GLU A 47 31.61 24.06 -18.02
C GLU A 47 32.95 24.53 -17.40
N GLU A 48 33.44 23.86 -16.36
CA GLU A 48 34.66 24.20 -15.59
C GLU A 48 34.71 25.64 -15.05
N LYS A 49 33.56 26.34 -14.95
CA LYS A 49 33.45 27.68 -14.37
C LYS A 49 33.69 27.68 -12.85
N TYR A 50 33.49 26.53 -12.22
CA TYR A 50 33.83 26.28 -10.82
C TYR A 50 34.64 25.00 -10.72
N LYS A 51 35.80 25.08 -10.05
CA LYS A 51 36.63 23.93 -9.73
C LYS A 51 36.42 23.54 -8.28
N SER A 52 35.73 22.43 -8.07
CA SER A 52 35.47 21.91 -6.72
C SER A 52 36.79 21.47 -6.07
N PRO A 53 37.10 21.83 -4.81
CA PRO A 53 38.23 21.27 -4.08
C PRO A 53 37.89 19.92 -3.42
N TYR A 54 36.61 19.52 -3.42
CA TYR A 54 36.13 18.38 -2.64
C TYR A 54 36.31 17.07 -3.41
N ARG A 55 37.02 16.13 -2.79
CA ARG A 55 37.26 14.77 -3.31
C ARG A 55 36.43 13.69 -2.61
N HIS A 56 35.90 13.98 -1.42
CA HIS A 56 35.06 13.05 -0.68
C HIS A 56 33.69 13.67 -0.50
N ILE A 57 32.68 13.02 -1.07
CA ILE A 57 31.31 13.53 -1.11
C ILE A 57 30.44 12.56 -0.30
N LEU A 58 29.97 13.04 0.85
CA LEU A 58 29.07 12.30 1.72
C LEU A 58 27.63 12.70 1.42
N VAL A 59 26.76 11.73 1.19
CA VAL A 59 25.35 11.96 0.93
C VAL A 59 24.53 11.09 1.89
N ASP A 60 23.84 11.75 2.81
CA ASP A 60 22.89 11.10 3.72
C ASP A 60 21.49 11.03 3.09
N GLU A 61 20.63 10.14 3.60
CA GLU A 61 19.28 9.86 3.06
C GLU A 61 19.27 9.68 1.52
N PHE A 62 20.25 8.93 1.00
CA PHE A 62 20.50 8.74 -0.44
C PHE A 62 19.27 8.25 -1.22
N GLN A 63 18.36 7.54 -0.57
CA GLN A 63 17.12 7.04 -1.18
C GLN A 63 16.10 8.13 -1.54
N ASP A 64 16.26 9.34 -0.99
CA ASP A 64 15.36 10.47 -1.18
C ASP A 64 15.89 11.49 -2.21
N ILE A 65 17.06 11.24 -2.82
CA ILE A 65 17.63 12.20 -3.79
C ILE A 65 16.88 12.17 -5.12
N ALA A 66 16.69 13.36 -5.69
CA ALA A 66 16.16 13.53 -7.04
C ALA A 66 17.24 13.35 -8.11
N THR A 67 16.81 13.13 -9.36
CA THR A 67 17.72 12.99 -10.51
C THR A 67 18.64 14.20 -10.69
N SER A 68 18.16 15.42 -10.44
CA SER A 68 18.97 16.64 -10.54
C SER A 68 20.10 16.68 -9.52
N CYS A 69 19.82 16.28 -8.27
CA CYS A 69 20.86 16.10 -7.26
C CYS A 69 21.86 15.02 -7.68
N GLY A 70 21.38 13.89 -8.21
CA GLY A 70 22.26 12.84 -8.77
C GLY A 70 23.21 13.35 -9.85
N LYS A 71 22.72 14.18 -10.79
CA LYS A 71 23.56 14.81 -11.83
C LYS A 71 24.61 15.74 -11.23
N LEU A 72 24.23 16.55 -10.23
CA LEU A 72 25.18 17.41 -9.51
C LEU A 72 26.29 16.60 -8.83
N LEU A 73 25.93 15.51 -8.16
CA LEU A 73 26.89 14.61 -7.50
C LEU A 73 27.86 13.99 -8.51
N LEU A 74 27.37 13.56 -9.68
CA LEU A 74 28.21 13.03 -10.74
C LEU A 74 29.14 14.10 -11.32
N ALA A 75 28.65 15.32 -11.56
CA ALA A 75 29.46 16.43 -12.02
C ALA A 75 30.56 16.81 -11.01
N LEU A 76 30.26 16.79 -9.71
CA LEU A 76 31.24 16.99 -8.64
C LEU A 76 32.30 15.87 -8.62
N LYS A 77 31.87 14.60 -8.70
CA LYS A 77 32.78 13.45 -8.75
C LYS A 77 33.73 13.55 -9.95
N ASN A 78 33.23 13.96 -11.11
CA ASN A 78 34.03 14.02 -12.33
C ASN A 78 35.06 15.17 -12.35
N GLN A 79 35.08 16.05 -11.34
CA GLN A 79 36.12 17.07 -11.21
C GLN A 79 37.50 16.50 -10.79
N HIS A 80 37.54 15.31 -10.18
CA HIS A 80 38.80 14.64 -9.81
C HIS A 80 38.72 13.14 -10.06
N GLU A 81 39.77 12.55 -10.62
CA GLU A 81 39.85 11.09 -10.86
C GLU A 81 39.77 10.27 -9.55
N ASP A 82 40.29 10.82 -8.46
CA ASP A 82 40.31 10.18 -7.14
C ASP A 82 39.08 10.54 -6.28
N ALA A 83 38.11 11.30 -6.79
CA ALA A 83 36.91 11.63 -6.03
C ALA A 83 36.04 10.39 -5.76
N ARG A 84 35.41 10.34 -4.58
CA ARG A 84 34.58 9.24 -4.11
C ARG A 84 33.27 9.76 -3.53
N ILE A 85 32.17 9.10 -3.89
CA ILE A 85 30.85 9.32 -3.31
C ILE A 85 30.59 8.22 -2.28
N PHE A 86 30.17 8.62 -1.08
CA PHE A 86 29.68 7.73 -0.05
C PHE A 86 28.22 8.06 0.24
N GLY A 87 27.32 7.16 -0.16
CA GLY A 87 25.88 7.28 0.09
C GLY A 87 25.45 6.47 1.30
N VAL A 88 24.71 7.08 2.21
CA VAL A 88 24.00 6.41 3.31
C VAL A 88 22.51 6.51 3.04
N GLY A 89 21.79 5.39 3.09
CA GLY A 89 20.36 5.40 2.85
C GLY A 89 19.69 4.05 3.06
N ASP A 90 18.36 4.06 3.04
CA ASP A 90 17.51 2.88 3.17
C ASP A 90 16.40 2.90 2.11
N ASP A 91 16.53 2.08 1.06
CA ASP A 91 15.56 1.97 -0.03
C ASP A 91 14.15 1.57 0.47
N TRP A 92 14.05 0.86 1.60
CA TRP A 92 12.76 0.51 2.22
C TRP A 92 12.01 1.74 2.77
N GLN A 93 12.69 2.88 2.93
CA GLN A 93 12.13 4.15 3.39
C GLN A 93 12.02 5.21 2.29
N SER A 94 12.24 4.87 1.01
CA SER A 94 12.04 5.79 -0.11
C SER A 94 10.55 6.02 -0.35
N ILE A 95 10.03 7.19 0.03
CA ILE A 95 8.57 7.49 0.02
C ILE A 95 8.26 8.88 -0.57
N TYR A 96 9.20 9.43 -1.35
CA TYR A 96 9.12 10.80 -1.87
C TYR A 96 9.19 10.89 -3.40
N ARG A 97 8.73 9.86 -4.14
CA ARG A 97 8.69 9.91 -5.61
C ARG A 97 7.91 11.13 -6.11
N PHE A 98 6.83 11.49 -5.43
CA PHE A 98 6.03 12.68 -5.76
C PHE A 98 6.81 14.01 -5.67
N ASN A 99 7.93 14.04 -4.94
CA ASN A 99 8.88 15.16 -4.88
C ASN A 99 10.04 15.00 -5.87
N GLY A 100 10.02 13.99 -6.74
CA GLY A 100 11.07 13.73 -7.73
C GLY A 100 12.17 12.78 -7.26
N SER A 101 12.10 12.21 -6.06
CA SER A 101 13.08 11.24 -5.57
C SER A 101 13.07 9.97 -6.43
N ASP A 102 14.25 9.54 -6.87
CA ASP A 102 14.40 8.37 -7.73
C ASP A 102 15.16 7.24 -7.00
N ILE A 103 14.43 6.24 -6.53
CA ILE A 103 14.98 5.06 -5.86
C ILE A 103 15.97 4.28 -6.76
N ASN A 104 15.88 4.42 -8.09
CA ASN A 104 16.79 3.75 -9.01
C ASN A 104 18.23 4.26 -8.89
N LEU A 105 18.44 5.50 -8.42
CA LEU A 105 19.78 6.04 -8.16
C LEU A 105 20.48 5.23 -7.06
N MET A 106 19.74 4.85 -6.01
CA MET A 106 20.27 4.00 -4.94
C MET A 106 20.44 2.56 -5.40
N ARG A 107 19.44 2.00 -6.09
CA ARG A 107 19.47 0.58 -6.55
C ARG A 107 20.56 0.32 -7.59
N HIS A 108 20.85 1.31 -8.43
CA HIS A 108 21.89 1.24 -9.46
C HIS A 108 23.10 2.10 -9.10
N PHE A 109 23.43 2.19 -7.81
CA PHE A 109 24.54 3.02 -7.33
C PHE A 109 25.85 2.75 -8.07
N GLY A 110 26.20 1.48 -8.26
CA GLY A 110 27.41 1.09 -9.01
C GLY A 110 27.47 1.72 -10.40
N PRO A 111 26.56 1.37 -11.32
CA PRO A 111 26.53 1.96 -12.66
C PRO A 111 26.47 3.50 -12.70
N GLN A 112 25.83 4.14 -11.72
CA GLN A 112 25.64 5.60 -11.69
C GLN A 112 26.82 6.37 -11.09
N PHE A 113 27.42 5.86 -10.01
CA PHE A 113 28.36 6.61 -9.17
C PHE A 113 29.66 5.86 -8.85
N GLY A 114 29.78 4.59 -9.26
CA GLY A 114 30.94 3.77 -8.99
C GLY A 114 32.23 4.29 -9.66
N GLY A 115 33.35 3.76 -9.20
CA GLY A 115 34.66 4.03 -9.78
C GLY A 115 34.92 3.20 -11.04
N GLU A 116 36.07 3.46 -11.65
CA GLU A 116 36.59 2.68 -12.77
C GLU A 116 37.89 2.00 -12.35
N LEU A 117 38.04 0.71 -12.68
CA LEU A 117 39.26 -0.06 -12.46
C LEU A 117 39.41 -1.08 -13.59
N ASP A 118 40.58 -1.14 -14.24
CA ASP A 118 40.88 -2.09 -15.32
C ASP A 118 39.80 -2.15 -16.42
N CYS A 119 39.36 -0.97 -16.89
CA CYS A 119 38.28 -0.81 -17.88
C CYS A 119 36.89 -1.32 -17.42
N GLN A 120 36.73 -1.69 -16.15
CA GLN A 120 35.43 -1.99 -15.55
C GLN A 120 34.88 -0.72 -14.89
N THR A 121 33.65 -0.36 -15.23
CA THR A 121 32.93 0.77 -14.68
C THR A 121 31.98 0.33 -13.59
N GLY A 122 31.70 1.21 -12.63
CA GLY A 122 30.70 0.99 -11.60
C GLY A 122 31.19 0.16 -10.40
N ILE A 123 32.51 0.15 -10.18
CA ILE A 123 33.14 -0.47 -9.03
C ILE A 123 32.69 0.24 -7.77
N HIS A 124 32.07 -0.50 -6.85
CA HIS A 124 31.58 0.01 -5.58
C HIS A 124 31.57 -1.10 -4.52
N SER A 125 31.43 -0.71 -3.26
CA SER A 125 31.20 -1.61 -2.14
C SER A 125 29.96 -1.17 -1.39
N SER A 126 29.11 -2.11 -1.02
CA SER A 126 27.97 -1.89 -0.12
C SER A 126 28.26 -2.50 1.24
N ILE A 127 27.79 -1.84 2.30
CA ILE A 127 27.88 -2.33 3.69
C ILE A 127 26.49 -2.24 4.29
N ASP A 128 25.93 -3.39 4.65
CA ASP A 128 24.62 -3.45 5.29
C ASP A 128 24.74 -3.32 6.81
N LEU A 129 24.13 -2.27 7.36
CA LEU A 129 23.99 -2.11 8.79
C LEU A 129 22.79 -2.94 9.29
N ALA A 130 23.03 -4.22 9.54
CA ALA A 130 21.97 -5.17 9.89
C ALA A 130 21.31 -4.88 11.25
N ASN A 131 22.04 -4.41 12.25
CA ASN A 131 21.50 -4.26 13.60
C ASN A 131 20.55 -3.06 13.71
N THR A 132 19.31 -3.30 14.11
CA THR A 132 18.33 -2.25 14.42
C THR A 132 18.03 -2.18 15.91
N PHE A 133 18.08 -0.96 16.45
CA PHE A 133 17.85 -0.66 17.87
C PHE A 133 16.50 -0.01 18.14
N ARG A 134 15.71 0.24 17.09
CA ARG A 134 14.48 1.04 17.13
C ARG A 134 13.31 0.23 17.69
N SER A 135 12.88 -0.77 16.93
CA SER A 135 11.70 -1.58 17.21
C SER A 135 12.07 -2.93 17.82
N VAL A 136 11.18 -3.46 18.64
CA VAL A 136 11.26 -4.86 19.10
C VAL A 136 11.14 -5.84 17.93
N ASP A 137 11.67 -7.05 18.11
CA ASP A 137 11.67 -8.14 17.13
C ASP A 137 10.28 -8.46 16.58
N LYS A 138 9.25 -8.42 17.43
CA LYS A 138 7.84 -8.65 17.05
C LYS A 138 7.21 -7.54 16.18
N ILE A 139 7.94 -6.46 15.90
CA ILE A 139 7.58 -5.44 14.89
C ILE A 139 8.58 -5.48 13.74
N ALA A 140 9.88 -5.45 14.05
CA ALA A 140 10.94 -5.37 13.05
C ALA A 140 10.91 -6.54 12.06
N ILE A 141 10.76 -7.78 12.55
CA ILE A 141 10.77 -8.98 11.69
C ILE A 141 9.52 -9.01 10.78
N PRO A 142 8.28 -8.82 11.29
CA PRO A 142 7.11 -8.69 10.44
C PRO A 142 7.22 -7.54 9.42
N ALA A 143 7.73 -6.37 9.81
CA ALA A 143 7.91 -5.23 8.92
C ALA A 143 8.92 -5.54 7.79
N GLN A 144 10.05 -6.18 8.13
CA GLN A 144 11.03 -6.64 7.15
C GLN A 144 10.40 -7.63 6.15
N LYS A 145 9.66 -8.63 6.66
CA LYS A 145 8.99 -9.62 5.80
C LYS A 145 7.97 -8.95 4.88
N PHE A 146 7.22 -7.98 5.41
CA PHE A 146 6.20 -7.24 4.68
C PHE A 146 6.81 -6.40 3.55
N VAL A 147 7.89 -5.64 3.82
CA VAL A 147 8.49 -4.76 2.81
C VAL A 147 9.20 -5.57 1.70
N ARG A 148 9.92 -6.64 2.07
CA ARG A 148 10.63 -7.57 1.16
C ARG A 148 9.71 -8.41 0.26
N ARG A 149 8.39 -8.34 0.41
CA ARG A 149 7.47 -8.92 -0.58
C ARG A 149 7.63 -8.28 -1.96
N ASN A 150 8.10 -7.03 -2.02
CA ASN A 150 8.52 -6.41 -3.27
C ASN A 150 9.96 -6.86 -3.63
N PRO A 151 10.16 -7.72 -4.65
CA PRO A 151 11.48 -8.26 -5.00
C PRO A 151 12.43 -7.23 -5.63
N ILE A 152 11.91 -6.04 -5.97
CA ILE A 152 12.68 -4.93 -6.55
C ILE A 152 13.58 -4.26 -5.50
N GLN A 153 13.23 -4.37 -4.22
CA GLN A 153 13.99 -3.79 -3.11
C GLN A 153 15.35 -4.46 -2.93
N ILE A 154 16.29 -3.72 -2.37
CA ILE A 154 17.61 -4.24 -2.02
C ILE A 154 17.41 -5.32 -0.96
N ASP A 155 17.91 -6.53 -1.25
CA ASP A 155 17.79 -7.65 -0.34
C ASP A 155 18.81 -7.51 0.78
N LYS A 156 18.30 -7.21 1.99
CA LYS A 156 19.08 -7.08 3.20
C LYS A 156 18.30 -7.63 4.39
N GLN A 157 19.03 -7.98 5.45
CA GLN A 157 18.45 -8.56 6.65
C GLN A 157 18.71 -7.64 7.85
N ILE A 158 17.63 -7.26 8.54
CA ILE A 158 17.70 -6.54 9.80
C ILE A 158 17.66 -7.52 10.98
N ILE A 159 18.51 -7.26 11.96
CA ILE A 159 18.64 -8.02 13.19
C ILE A 159 18.17 -7.09 14.33
N PRO A 160 16.97 -7.31 14.88
CA PRO A 160 16.47 -6.50 15.98
C PRO A 160 17.25 -6.80 17.26
N PHE A 161 17.79 -5.74 17.88
CA PHE A 161 18.48 -5.83 19.16
C PHE A 161 17.51 -6.04 20.32
N ARG A 162 16.37 -5.33 20.30
CA ARG A 162 15.33 -5.43 21.33
C ARG A 162 14.45 -6.66 21.05
N LYS A 163 14.32 -7.54 22.04
CA LYS A 163 13.48 -8.73 21.97
C LYS A 163 12.33 -8.64 22.97
N THR A 164 11.17 -9.17 22.61
CA THR A 164 10.02 -9.29 23.50
C THR A 164 9.29 -10.62 23.26
N ASP A 165 8.82 -11.23 24.34
CA ASP A 165 7.96 -12.42 24.27
C ASP A 165 6.49 -12.06 24.04
N GLN A 166 6.13 -10.79 24.24
CA GLN A 166 4.76 -10.31 24.04
C GLN A 166 4.51 -9.94 22.59
N THR A 167 3.31 -10.21 22.09
CA THR A 167 2.90 -9.69 20.79
C THR A 167 2.86 -8.17 20.78
N SER A 168 3.37 -7.59 19.70
CA SER A 168 3.47 -6.15 19.51
C SER A 168 2.58 -5.59 18.40
N ILE A 169 2.02 -6.43 17.52
CA ILE A 169 1.13 -5.98 16.42
C ILE A 169 -0.31 -6.38 16.73
N PHE A 170 -1.21 -5.40 16.74
CA PHE A 170 -2.64 -5.58 17.01
C PHE A 170 -3.46 -5.06 15.83
N ILE A 171 -4.36 -5.87 15.31
CA ILE A 171 -5.35 -5.47 14.29
C ILE A 171 -6.69 -5.32 15.02
N VAL A 172 -7.24 -4.11 15.04
CA VAL A 172 -8.52 -3.82 15.69
C VAL A 172 -9.54 -3.53 14.59
N TYR A 173 -10.46 -4.46 14.41
CA TYR A 173 -11.59 -4.29 13.50
C TYR A 173 -12.66 -3.41 14.12
N HIS A 174 -13.18 -2.46 13.35
CA HIS A 174 -14.28 -1.62 13.79
C HIS A 174 -15.32 -1.44 12.68
N ALA A 175 -16.59 -1.30 13.09
CA ALA A 175 -17.61 -0.75 12.20
C ALA A 175 -17.33 0.74 11.94
N LYS A 176 -17.79 1.26 10.79
CA LYS A 176 -17.55 2.66 10.40
C LYS A 176 -17.96 3.69 11.47
N MET A 177 -19.07 3.45 12.17
CA MET A 177 -19.57 4.34 13.24
C MET A 177 -18.87 4.13 14.59
N GLU A 178 -18.03 3.10 14.74
CA GLU A 178 -17.38 2.71 16.00
C GLU A 178 -15.88 3.01 16.00
N LYS A 179 -15.38 3.78 15.01
CA LYS A 179 -13.96 4.13 14.90
C LYS A 179 -13.40 4.75 16.17
N GLU A 180 -14.14 5.68 16.78
CA GLU A 180 -13.71 6.36 18.00
C GLU A 180 -13.64 5.41 19.20
N LYS A 181 -14.62 4.51 19.32
CA LYS A 181 -14.63 3.48 20.37
C LYS A 181 -13.40 2.59 20.26
N ALA A 182 -13.08 2.10 19.06
CA ALA A 182 -11.89 1.28 18.81
C ALA A 182 -10.58 2.02 19.12
N LEU A 183 -10.51 3.32 18.83
CA LEU A 183 -9.36 4.16 19.19
C LEU A 183 -9.22 4.28 20.73
N ARG A 184 -10.30 4.61 21.44
CA ARG A 184 -10.30 4.72 22.91
C ARG A 184 -9.94 3.40 23.59
N GLU A 185 -10.49 2.29 23.12
CA GLU A 185 -10.14 0.94 23.61
C GLU A 185 -8.65 0.62 23.41
N SER A 186 -8.10 1.01 22.26
CA SER A 186 -6.67 0.83 21.96
C SER A 186 -5.78 1.67 22.88
N LEU A 187 -6.15 2.93 23.14
CA LEU A 187 -5.44 3.80 24.08
C LEU A 187 -5.52 3.27 25.52
N ASN A 188 -6.69 2.83 25.96
CA ASN A 188 -6.87 2.23 27.28
C ASN A 188 -6.01 0.98 27.47
N ARG A 189 -5.89 0.12 26.43
CA ARG A 189 -5.01 -1.05 26.45
C ARG A 189 -3.54 -0.69 26.63
N ILE A 190 -3.08 0.38 26.00
CA ILE A 190 -1.70 0.87 26.15
C ILE A 190 -1.46 1.32 27.60
N ILE A 191 -2.39 2.08 28.17
CA ILE A 191 -2.28 2.60 29.53
C ILE A 191 -2.35 1.49 30.58
N GLN A 192 -3.21 0.49 30.42
CA GLN A 192 -3.33 -0.62 31.37
C GLN A 192 -2.05 -1.47 31.49
N LYS A 193 -1.23 -1.51 30.45
CA LYS A 193 0.05 -2.24 30.44
C LYS A 193 1.22 -1.40 30.99
N SER A 194 0.99 -0.15 31.32
CA SER A 194 2.01 0.78 31.85
C SER A 194 2.21 0.59 33.35
N SER A 195 3.47 0.47 33.78
CA SER A 195 3.85 0.42 35.20
C SER A 195 4.01 1.79 35.86
N GLY A 196 3.65 2.89 35.20
CA GLY A 196 3.42 4.20 35.82
C GLY A 196 4.63 5.12 36.05
N GLU A 197 5.87 4.71 35.74
CA GLU A 197 7.07 5.53 36.05
C GLU A 197 7.63 6.32 34.86
N GLU A 198 7.30 5.98 33.61
CA GLU A 198 7.80 6.68 32.41
C GLU A 198 6.68 7.34 31.58
N THR A 199 7.00 8.49 30.97
CA THR A 199 6.08 9.18 30.05
C THR A 199 5.98 8.41 28.75
N ILE A 200 4.88 7.68 28.57
CA ILE A 200 4.62 6.91 27.35
C ILE A 200 4.34 7.83 26.18
N THR A 201 5.01 7.59 25.06
CA THR A 201 4.78 8.31 23.81
C THR A 201 3.88 7.51 22.87
N VAL A 202 2.84 8.15 22.33
CA VAL A 202 1.89 7.53 21.40
C VAL A 202 1.69 8.39 20.16
N PHE A 203 1.95 7.81 18.99
CA PHE A 203 1.64 8.44 17.71
C PHE A 203 0.34 7.91 17.13
N LEU A 204 -0.56 8.81 16.79
CA LEU A 204 -1.68 8.57 15.90
C LEU A 204 -1.25 8.92 14.48
N LEU A 205 -1.02 7.91 13.66
CA LEU A 205 -0.57 8.08 12.28
C LEU A 205 -1.72 7.87 11.30
N ALA A 206 -1.76 8.64 10.22
CA ALA A 206 -2.68 8.43 9.11
C ALA A 206 -2.00 8.72 7.76
N ARG A 207 -2.55 8.19 6.66
CA ARG A 207 -2.04 8.50 5.32
C ARG A 207 -2.16 10.00 4.99
N TYR A 208 -3.25 10.62 5.43
CA TYR A 208 -3.59 12.02 5.14
C TYR A 208 -3.86 12.81 6.42
N ASN A 209 -3.40 14.07 6.47
CA ASN A 209 -3.56 14.93 7.66
C ASN A 209 -5.04 15.22 7.98
N HIS A 210 -5.93 15.27 6.98
CA HIS A 210 -7.36 15.51 7.19
C HIS A 210 -8.09 14.34 7.89
N LYS A 211 -7.39 13.23 8.14
CA LYS A 211 -7.88 12.10 8.94
C LYS A 211 -7.61 12.25 10.44
N LYS A 212 -7.09 13.40 10.88
CA LYS A 212 -6.98 13.77 12.30
C LYS A 212 -8.36 13.58 12.96
N PRO A 213 -8.45 12.88 14.10
CA PRO A 213 -9.71 12.81 14.86
C PRO A 213 -10.21 14.21 15.21
N GLU A 214 -11.51 14.48 14.99
CA GLU A 214 -12.10 15.79 15.28
C GLU A 214 -11.98 16.14 16.77
N ASN A 215 -12.15 15.14 17.64
CA ASN A 215 -12.02 15.25 19.09
C ASN A 215 -10.59 15.03 19.61
N PHE A 216 -9.56 15.21 18.78
CA PHE A 216 -8.18 14.94 19.18
C PHE A 216 -7.72 15.75 20.40
N GLU A 217 -8.12 17.01 20.52
CA GLU A 217 -7.74 17.84 21.69
C GLU A 217 -8.45 17.37 22.98
N GLU A 218 -9.69 16.89 22.87
CA GLU A 218 -10.39 16.24 23.99
C GLU A 218 -9.67 14.95 24.41
N LEU A 219 -9.31 14.09 23.43
CA LEU A 219 -8.55 12.87 23.69
C LEU A 219 -7.23 13.17 24.41
N LYS A 220 -6.52 14.24 24.01
CA LYS A 220 -5.28 14.66 24.67
C LYS A 220 -5.50 15.09 26.12
N GLY A 221 -6.64 15.71 26.42
CA GLY A 221 -7.03 16.05 27.80
C GLY A 221 -7.39 14.83 28.65
N ILE A 222 -8.14 13.87 28.08
CA ILE A 222 -8.54 12.62 28.74
C ILE A 222 -7.31 11.76 29.05
N TYR A 223 -6.38 11.67 28.09
CA TYR A 223 -5.18 10.86 28.16
C TYR A 223 -3.94 11.71 28.49
N SER A 224 -4.03 12.53 29.54
CA SER A 224 -2.97 13.46 29.94
C SER A 224 -1.72 12.78 30.51
N ASN A 225 -1.82 11.51 30.87
CA ASN A 225 -0.72 10.66 31.35
C ASN A 225 0.17 10.09 30.24
N ILE A 226 -0.17 10.32 28.96
CA ILE A 226 0.62 9.93 27.80
C ILE A 226 0.90 11.14 26.91
N LYS A 227 2.03 11.12 26.20
CA LYS A 227 2.34 12.10 25.17
C LYS A 227 1.71 11.65 23.85
N LEU A 228 0.48 12.12 23.60
CA LEU A 228 -0.29 11.83 22.39
C LEU A 228 -0.02 12.87 21.29
N GLU A 229 0.45 12.42 20.12
CA GLU A 229 0.69 13.27 18.95
C GLU A 229 0.01 12.69 17.70
N PHE A 230 -0.50 13.57 16.82
CA PHE A 230 -1.04 13.18 15.52
C PHE A 230 -0.18 13.74 14.40
N MET A 231 0.11 12.93 13.39
CA MET A 231 0.77 13.35 12.17
C MET A 231 0.50 12.40 11.00
N SER A 232 0.78 12.84 9.77
CA SER A 232 0.82 11.92 8.63
C SER A 232 2.05 11.01 8.69
N ILE A 233 1.96 9.83 8.06
CA ILE A 233 3.08 8.89 8.01
C ILE A 233 4.34 9.52 7.40
N HIS A 234 4.20 10.32 6.34
CA HIS A 234 5.32 11.07 5.73
C HIS A 234 6.02 11.96 6.76
N LYS A 235 5.25 12.77 7.51
CA LYS A 235 5.79 13.65 8.55
C LYS A 235 6.42 12.90 9.72
N SER A 236 6.05 11.64 9.93
CA SER A 236 6.64 10.80 10.98
C SER A 236 8.00 10.21 10.61
N LYS A 237 8.43 10.29 9.34
CA LYS A 237 9.75 9.81 8.92
C LYS A 237 10.83 10.53 9.74
N GLY A 238 11.77 9.76 10.28
CA GLY A 238 12.79 10.23 11.23
C GLY A 238 12.36 10.29 12.70
N LEU A 239 11.06 10.24 13.01
CA LEU A 239 10.54 10.23 14.38
C LEU A 239 10.25 8.81 14.87
N GLU A 240 9.98 8.67 16.17
CA GLU A 240 9.65 7.39 16.81
C GLU A 240 8.82 7.60 18.08
N ALA A 241 7.98 6.62 18.41
CA ALA A 241 7.17 6.59 19.63
C ALA A 241 7.12 5.16 20.20
N ASP A 242 6.80 5.05 21.48
CA ASP A 242 6.68 3.75 22.16
C ASP A 242 5.55 2.93 21.53
N HIS A 243 4.42 3.60 21.28
CA HIS A 243 3.28 2.99 20.62
C HIS A 243 2.84 3.81 19.41
N VAL A 244 2.45 3.11 18.35
CA VAL A 244 1.84 3.72 17.16
C VAL A 244 0.46 3.13 16.97
N ILE A 245 -0.52 3.99 16.73
CA ILE A 245 -1.86 3.62 16.26
C ILE A 245 -2.02 4.17 14.85
N LEU A 246 -2.10 3.27 13.87
CA LEU A 246 -2.36 3.61 12.48
C LEU A 246 -3.87 3.69 12.26
N LEU A 247 -4.33 4.88 11.91
CA LEU A 247 -5.73 5.20 11.66
C LEU A 247 -6.12 4.87 10.22
N GLU A 248 -7.35 4.40 10.05
CA GLU A 248 -8.01 4.23 8.75
C GLU A 248 -7.26 3.34 7.75
N VAL A 249 -6.91 2.14 8.19
CA VAL A 249 -6.25 1.15 7.35
C VAL A 249 -7.31 0.35 6.58
N SER A 250 -7.93 1.01 5.60
CA SER A 250 -9.04 0.50 4.78
C SER A 250 -8.75 0.58 3.28
N SER A 251 -9.45 -0.23 2.49
CA SER A 251 -9.48 -0.16 1.02
C SER A 251 -10.60 0.76 0.54
N GLU A 252 -10.49 2.04 0.87
CA GLU A 252 -11.36 3.11 0.40
C GLU A 252 -10.55 4.16 -0.38
N LYS A 253 -11.23 5.08 -1.09
CA LYS A 253 -10.56 6.13 -1.89
C LYS A 253 -9.49 6.92 -1.11
N TRP A 254 -9.73 7.18 0.17
CA TRP A 254 -8.79 7.88 1.06
C TRP A 254 -8.23 6.96 2.15
N GLY A 255 -8.24 5.66 1.90
CA GLY A 255 -7.73 4.63 2.78
C GLY A 255 -6.20 4.46 2.66
N PHE A 256 -5.72 3.33 3.17
CA PHE A 256 -4.30 3.00 3.13
C PHE A 256 -4.11 1.49 2.86
N PRO A 257 -3.54 1.06 1.72
CA PRO A 257 -2.91 1.85 0.65
C PRO A 257 -3.84 2.85 -0.05
N SER A 258 -3.28 3.93 -0.59
CA SER A 258 -4.02 4.83 -1.47
C SER A 258 -4.44 4.11 -2.76
N GLU A 259 -5.74 4.18 -3.07
CA GLU A 259 -6.35 3.67 -4.30
C GLU A 259 -6.55 4.78 -5.36
N ILE A 260 -6.01 5.97 -5.11
CA ILE A 260 -6.08 7.09 -6.04
C ILE A 260 -5.05 6.86 -7.14
N GLU A 261 -5.52 6.65 -8.37
CA GLU A 261 -4.66 6.62 -9.55
C GLU A 261 -4.17 8.05 -9.88
N ASP A 262 -2.86 8.19 -10.04
CA ASP A 262 -2.25 9.41 -10.54
C ASP A 262 -2.58 9.65 -12.01
N ASP A 263 -2.53 10.92 -12.43
CA ASP A 263 -2.70 11.26 -13.83
C ASP A 263 -1.49 10.78 -14.65
N GLN A 264 -1.73 10.12 -15.78
CA GLN A 264 -0.67 9.64 -16.69
C GLN A 264 0.28 10.76 -17.15
N LEU A 265 -0.15 12.02 -17.13
CA LEU A 265 0.73 13.15 -17.45
C LEU A 265 1.84 13.35 -16.41
N LEU A 266 1.64 12.91 -15.16
CA LEU A 266 2.67 13.01 -14.12
C LEU A 266 3.83 12.05 -14.38
N ASP A 267 3.60 10.93 -15.08
CA ASP A 267 4.67 9.99 -15.46
C ASP A 267 5.68 10.59 -16.46
N ILE A 268 5.37 11.74 -17.07
CA ILE A 268 6.31 12.48 -17.93
C ILE A 268 7.42 13.16 -17.10
N VAL A 269 7.11 13.56 -15.87
CA VAL A 269 7.99 14.38 -15.02
C VAL A 269 8.44 13.67 -13.75
N LEU A 270 7.75 12.61 -13.34
CA LEU A 270 8.12 11.79 -12.20
C LEU A 270 9.04 10.65 -12.62
N PRO A 271 9.92 10.17 -11.73
CA PRO A 271 10.72 8.97 -11.95
C PRO A 271 9.84 7.76 -12.30
N GLU A 272 10.40 6.75 -12.98
CA GLU A 272 9.66 5.55 -13.35
C GLU A 272 9.03 4.88 -12.10
N SER A 273 7.75 4.55 -12.20
CA SER A 273 7.05 3.80 -11.15
C SER A 273 7.49 2.34 -11.16
N GLU A 274 7.48 1.72 -9.99
CA GLU A 274 7.81 0.29 -9.88
C GLU A 274 6.64 -0.58 -10.33
N GLY A 275 6.94 -1.69 -11.02
CA GLY A 275 5.94 -2.65 -11.48
C GLY A 275 5.27 -3.50 -10.38
N PHE A 276 5.61 -3.28 -9.11
CA PHE A 276 5.02 -4.00 -7.98
C PHE A 276 3.80 -3.26 -7.43
N SER A 277 2.70 -3.97 -7.21
CA SER A 277 1.44 -3.36 -6.75
C SER A 277 1.61 -2.61 -5.42
N HIS A 278 1.21 -1.33 -5.42
CA HIS A 278 1.34 -0.42 -4.29
C HIS A 278 2.77 -0.35 -3.69
N ALA A 279 3.81 -0.41 -4.53
CA ALA A 279 5.21 -0.46 -4.08
C ALA A 279 5.60 0.66 -3.10
N GLU A 280 5.30 1.91 -3.45
CA GLU A 280 5.59 3.07 -2.58
C GLU A 280 4.74 3.04 -1.31
N GLU A 281 3.44 2.74 -1.43
CA GLU A 281 2.54 2.66 -0.27
C GLU A 281 2.95 1.51 0.69
N ARG A 282 3.54 0.43 0.19
CA ARG A 282 4.14 -0.65 1.00
C ARG A 282 5.36 -0.14 1.78
N ARG A 283 6.24 0.65 1.16
CA ARG A 283 7.35 1.31 1.87
C ARG A 283 6.84 2.33 2.89
N LEU A 284 5.80 3.08 2.55
CA LEU A 284 5.14 3.99 3.48
C LEU A 284 4.56 3.23 4.68
N PHE A 285 3.97 2.06 4.44
CA PHE A 285 3.43 1.22 5.52
C PHE A 285 4.56 0.66 6.39
N TYR A 286 5.68 0.23 5.79
CA TYR A 286 6.90 -0.12 6.51
C TYR A 286 7.42 1.04 7.37
N VAL A 287 7.44 2.27 6.85
CA VAL A 287 7.80 3.47 7.63
C VAL A 287 6.87 3.61 8.83
N ALA A 288 5.56 3.49 8.65
CA ALA A 288 4.57 3.55 9.74
C ALA A 288 4.80 2.47 10.80
N MET A 289 5.02 1.22 10.39
CA MET A 289 5.30 0.10 11.31
C MET A 289 6.56 0.37 12.13
N THR A 290 7.63 0.85 11.48
CA THR A 290 8.92 1.09 12.13
C THR A 290 8.97 2.38 12.94
N ARG A 291 7.89 3.19 12.99
CA ARG A 291 7.82 4.30 13.96
C ARG A 291 7.56 3.80 15.39
N ALA A 292 7.06 2.57 15.54
CA ALA A 292 6.74 1.98 16.83
C ALA A 292 7.94 1.28 17.45
N LYS A 293 8.25 1.60 18.71
CA LYS A 293 9.28 0.89 19.48
C LYS A 293 8.75 -0.40 20.10
N LEU A 294 7.57 -0.35 20.73
CA LEU A 294 7.03 -1.41 21.58
C LEU A 294 5.77 -2.06 21.01
N SER A 295 4.80 -1.27 20.50
CA SER A 295 3.60 -1.82 19.88
C SER A 295 3.04 -1.00 18.73
N LEU A 296 2.49 -1.70 17.73
CA LEU A 296 1.73 -1.18 16.61
C LEU A 296 0.28 -1.63 16.70
N THR A 297 -0.67 -0.70 16.61
CA THR A 297 -2.10 -1.00 16.49
C THR A 297 -2.62 -0.49 15.14
N LEU A 298 -3.31 -1.35 14.40
CA LEU A 298 -3.92 -1.04 13.10
C LEU A 298 -5.44 -0.96 13.29
N LEU A 299 -6.03 0.22 13.09
CA LEU A 299 -7.49 0.37 13.09
C LEU A 299 -8.02 0.12 11.68
N ALA A 300 -8.66 -1.03 11.50
CA ALA A 300 -9.13 -1.52 10.19
C ALA A 300 -10.66 -1.50 10.09
N ASP A 301 -11.17 -1.05 8.95
CA ASP A 301 -12.59 -1.10 8.68
C ASP A 301 -13.04 -2.56 8.48
N GLN A 302 -14.11 -2.96 9.17
CA GLN A 302 -14.63 -4.31 9.13
C GLN A 302 -15.19 -4.73 7.75
N LYS A 303 -15.76 -3.78 6.99
CA LYS A 303 -16.36 -4.02 5.66
C LYS A 303 -15.33 -3.95 4.54
N ASN A 304 -14.45 -2.94 4.60
CA ASN A 304 -13.46 -2.65 3.57
C ASN A 304 -12.03 -2.60 4.15
N PRO A 305 -11.50 -3.68 4.72
CA PRO A 305 -10.15 -3.67 5.27
C PRO A 305 -9.09 -3.55 4.18
N SER A 306 -8.02 -2.86 4.53
CA SER A 306 -6.83 -2.74 3.71
C SER A 306 -6.23 -4.08 3.33
N THR A 307 -5.74 -4.17 2.10
CA THR A 307 -4.93 -5.30 1.61
C THR A 307 -3.72 -5.58 2.49
N PHE A 308 -3.08 -4.54 3.06
CA PHE A 308 -1.95 -4.69 3.97
C PHE A 308 -2.35 -5.26 5.33
N VAL A 309 -3.50 -4.85 5.87
CA VAL A 309 -4.04 -5.46 7.10
C VAL A 309 -4.29 -6.94 6.89
N ARG A 310 -4.90 -7.30 5.76
CA ARG A 310 -5.18 -8.70 5.42
C ARG A 310 -3.91 -9.54 5.29
N GLU A 311 -2.85 -8.99 4.72
CA GLU A 311 -1.54 -9.65 4.66
C GLU A 311 -1.01 -9.95 6.07
N LEU A 312 -1.10 -8.97 6.98
CA LEU A 312 -0.62 -9.09 8.35
C LEU A 312 -1.46 -10.01 9.25
N GLU A 313 -2.69 -10.36 8.85
CA GLU A 313 -3.48 -11.40 9.55
C GLU A 313 -2.85 -12.79 9.45
N HIS A 314 -1.98 -13.02 8.47
CA HIS A 314 -1.34 -14.32 8.32
C HIS A 314 -0.46 -14.63 9.55
N SER A 315 -0.54 -15.86 10.05
CA SER A 315 0.13 -16.29 11.31
C SER A 315 1.62 -15.96 11.36
N ASP A 316 2.25 -15.98 10.19
CA ASP A 316 3.67 -15.65 10.00
C ASP A 316 4.08 -14.25 10.47
N TYR A 317 3.15 -13.28 10.52
CA TYR A 317 3.43 -11.92 10.98
C TYR A 317 3.18 -11.75 12.48
N GLY A 318 2.58 -12.74 13.15
CA GLY A 318 2.36 -12.75 14.59
C GLY A 318 1.41 -11.67 15.10
N ALA A 319 0.55 -11.09 14.24
CA ALA A 319 -0.43 -10.09 14.65
C ALA A 319 -1.60 -10.74 15.42
N ILE A 320 -2.10 -10.05 16.44
CA ILE A 320 -3.33 -10.44 17.15
C ILE A 320 -4.51 -9.65 16.59
N ILE A 321 -5.58 -10.35 16.24
CA ILE A 321 -6.83 -9.76 15.79
C ILE A 321 -7.75 -9.54 16.99
N LEU A 322 -8.29 -8.32 17.12
CA LEU A 322 -9.20 -7.90 18.17
C LEU A 322 -10.50 -7.39 17.53
N GLY A 323 -11.65 -7.80 18.08
CA GLY A 323 -12.99 -7.52 17.55
C GLY A 323 -13.56 -8.63 16.68
N GLU A 324 -14.82 -8.50 16.27
CA GLU A 324 -15.46 -9.44 15.34
C GLU A 324 -14.93 -9.20 13.92
N THR A 325 -14.22 -10.18 13.36
CA THR A 325 -13.82 -10.13 11.96
C THR A 325 -15.08 -10.03 11.09
N GLY A 326 -15.21 -8.95 10.33
CA GLY A 326 -16.23 -8.80 9.30
C GLY A 326 -16.22 -9.98 8.36
N SER A 327 -17.40 -10.35 7.85
CA SER A 327 -17.72 -11.53 7.03
C SER A 327 -16.50 -12.19 6.37
N PRO A 328 -16.36 -13.53 6.48
CA PRO A 328 -15.18 -14.24 6.03
C PRO A 328 -14.90 -13.92 4.57
N SER A 329 -13.72 -13.34 4.30
CA SER A 329 -13.27 -13.04 2.95
C SER A 329 -13.35 -14.33 2.15
N ARG A 330 -14.03 -14.29 1.01
CA ARG A 330 -14.12 -15.47 0.16
C ARG A 330 -12.74 -15.83 -0.36
N ILE A 331 -12.40 -17.10 -0.19
CA ILE A 331 -11.18 -17.70 -0.71
C ILE A 331 -11.39 -18.05 -2.18
N CYS A 332 -10.43 -17.71 -3.02
CA CYS A 332 -10.29 -18.12 -4.40
C CYS A 332 -10.21 -19.65 -4.46
N GLY A 333 -11.13 -20.28 -5.18
CA GLY A 333 -11.17 -21.73 -5.33
C GLY A 333 -10.06 -22.29 -6.21
N LYS A 334 -9.25 -21.44 -6.87
CA LYS A 334 -8.11 -21.87 -7.68
C LYS A 334 -6.82 -22.02 -6.88
N CYS A 335 -6.40 -20.96 -6.18
CA CYS A 335 -5.10 -20.92 -5.52
C CYS A 335 -5.18 -20.86 -3.99
N GLY A 336 -6.38 -20.75 -3.40
CA GLY A 336 -6.53 -20.56 -1.96
C GLY A 336 -6.21 -19.14 -1.46
N GLY A 337 -5.79 -18.22 -2.35
CA GLY A 337 -5.69 -16.79 -2.05
C GLY A 337 -7.07 -16.14 -1.92
N ARG A 338 -7.18 -14.90 -1.46
CA ARG A 338 -8.47 -14.22 -1.25
C ARG A 338 -9.01 -13.58 -2.52
N MET A 339 -10.32 -13.37 -2.55
CA MET A 339 -11.00 -12.59 -3.58
C MET A 339 -11.10 -11.13 -3.13
N ILE A 340 -10.36 -10.24 -3.77
CA ILE A 340 -10.36 -8.79 -3.57
C ILE A 340 -11.28 -8.11 -4.56
N LEU A 341 -11.72 -6.89 -4.24
CA LEU A 341 -12.55 -6.11 -5.15
C LEU A 341 -11.67 -5.48 -6.25
N GLY A 342 -11.90 -5.87 -7.50
CA GLY A 342 -11.21 -5.34 -8.67
C GLY A 342 -11.87 -4.10 -9.26
N THR A 343 -11.24 -3.55 -10.31
CA THR A 343 -11.63 -2.29 -10.95
C THR A 343 -13.00 -2.35 -11.65
N TYR A 344 -13.74 -1.24 -11.59
CA TYR A 344 -15.02 -1.07 -12.25
C TYR A 344 -14.82 -0.87 -13.76
N ASN A 345 -15.19 -1.87 -14.57
CA ASN A 345 -15.23 -1.72 -16.02
C ASN A 345 -16.67 -1.50 -16.52
N ARG A 346 -16.85 -1.21 -17.82
CA ARG A 346 -18.18 -1.03 -18.46
C ARG A 346 -19.14 -2.22 -18.26
N SER A 347 -18.65 -3.36 -17.78
CA SER A 347 -19.39 -4.60 -17.48
C SER A 347 -19.74 -4.81 -15.99
N GLY A 348 -19.35 -3.89 -15.10
CA GLY A 348 -19.69 -3.89 -13.67
C GLY A 348 -18.51 -4.19 -12.74
N LEU A 349 -18.80 -4.17 -11.44
CA LEU A 349 -17.87 -4.46 -10.34
C LEU A 349 -17.46 -5.95 -10.40
N LEU A 350 -16.18 -6.28 -10.22
CA LEU A 350 -15.67 -7.65 -10.25
C LEU A 350 -14.82 -7.92 -9.00
N PHE A 351 -14.79 -9.17 -8.55
CA PHE A 351 -13.82 -9.63 -7.56
C PHE A 351 -12.72 -10.42 -8.27
N GLU A 352 -11.46 -10.12 -7.96
CA GLU A 352 -10.28 -10.75 -8.53
C GLU A 352 -9.45 -11.40 -7.42
N CYS A 353 -8.62 -12.38 -7.76
CA CYS A 353 -7.75 -13.01 -6.77
C CYS A 353 -6.65 -12.03 -6.36
N GLU A 354 -6.32 -11.98 -5.07
CA GLU A 354 -5.22 -11.15 -4.55
C GLU A 354 -3.84 -11.50 -5.13
N ASN A 355 -3.69 -12.71 -5.68
CA ASN A 355 -2.49 -13.16 -6.38
C ASN A 355 -2.66 -13.03 -7.90
N ASP A 356 -3.29 -11.98 -8.41
CA ASP A 356 -3.66 -11.81 -9.83
C ASP A 356 -2.51 -12.03 -10.83
N ASN A 357 -1.28 -11.68 -10.44
CA ASN A 357 -0.06 -11.93 -11.21
C ASN A 357 0.25 -13.43 -11.43
N PHE A 358 -0.28 -14.31 -10.59
CA PHE A 358 -0.05 -15.76 -10.61
C PHE A 358 -1.34 -16.59 -10.64
N CYS A 359 -2.51 -15.95 -10.47
CA CYS A 359 -3.82 -16.59 -10.38
C CYS A 359 -4.88 -15.73 -11.06
N ASP A 360 -5.46 -16.24 -12.13
CA ASP A 360 -6.54 -15.62 -12.91
C ASP A 360 -7.93 -15.82 -12.29
N GLY A 361 -8.01 -15.99 -10.96
CA GLY A 361 -9.27 -16.22 -10.26
C GLY A 361 -10.16 -14.97 -10.29
N LYS A 362 -11.34 -15.05 -10.92
CA LYS A 362 -12.29 -13.93 -10.99
C LYS A 362 -13.72 -14.38 -10.67
N LEU A 363 -14.47 -13.56 -9.92
CA LEU A 363 -15.87 -13.76 -9.56
C LEU A 363 -16.67 -12.49 -9.73
N LYS A 364 -17.92 -12.61 -10.16
CA LYS A 364 -18.86 -11.49 -10.17
C LYS A 364 -19.50 -11.35 -8.77
N PRO A 365 -19.84 -10.13 -8.34
CA PRO A 365 -20.50 -9.89 -7.06
C PRO A 365 -21.87 -10.56 -7.00
N CYS A 366 -22.42 -10.65 -5.79
CA CYS A 366 -23.80 -11.04 -5.51
C CYS A 366 -24.77 -10.30 -6.44
N HIS A 367 -25.68 -11.03 -7.07
CA HIS A 367 -26.61 -10.46 -8.05
C HIS A 367 -27.58 -9.45 -7.42
N GLN A 368 -27.85 -9.58 -6.12
CA GLN A 368 -28.79 -8.73 -5.38
C GLN A 368 -28.13 -7.44 -4.86
N CYS A 369 -27.05 -7.52 -4.06
CA CYS A 369 -26.42 -6.31 -3.50
C CYS A 369 -25.32 -5.72 -4.39
N LYS A 370 -24.75 -6.51 -5.31
CA LYS A 370 -23.61 -6.15 -6.18
C LYS A 370 -22.35 -5.70 -5.43
N SER A 371 -22.27 -5.92 -4.12
CA SER A 371 -21.21 -5.37 -3.26
C SER A 371 -20.45 -6.42 -2.45
N ASP A 372 -20.82 -7.70 -2.52
CA ASP A 372 -20.23 -8.76 -1.71
C ASP A 372 -20.33 -10.13 -2.42
N LEU A 373 -19.61 -11.15 -1.95
CA LEU A 373 -19.63 -12.52 -2.47
C LEU A 373 -20.39 -13.45 -1.50
N PRO A 374 -21.38 -14.23 -1.99
CA PRO A 374 -22.00 -15.27 -1.16
C PRO A 374 -20.96 -16.26 -0.62
N ILE A 375 -21.10 -16.75 0.60
CA ILE A 375 -20.22 -17.78 1.21
C ILE A 375 -21.04 -19.05 1.49
N LEU A 376 -20.40 -20.21 1.63
CA LEU A 376 -21.12 -21.44 1.99
C LEU A 376 -21.83 -21.26 3.34
N ASP A 377 -23.14 -21.55 3.35
CA ASP A 377 -23.92 -21.48 4.57
C ASP A 377 -23.59 -22.70 5.46
N LYS A 378 -23.02 -22.44 6.65
CA LYS A 378 -22.68 -23.48 7.62
C LYS A 378 -23.92 -24.20 8.15
N GLN A 379 -25.09 -23.55 8.13
CA GLN A 379 -26.35 -24.09 8.64
C GLN A 379 -27.16 -24.82 7.56
N ALA A 380 -26.95 -24.50 6.28
CA ALA A 380 -27.69 -25.08 5.16
C ALA A 380 -26.75 -25.68 4.09
N LYS A 381 -26.55 -27.01 4.15
CA LYS A 381 -25.74 -27.74 3.16
C LYS A 381 -26.25 -27.48 1.73
N GLY A 382 -25.33 -27.11 0.84
CA GLY A 382 -25.64 -26.86 -0.57
C GLY A 382 -26.20 -25.47 -0.87
N GLN A 383 -26.17 -24.54 0.09
CA GLN A 383 -26.53 -23.14 -0.11
C GLN A 383 -25.35 -22.22 0.17
N MET A 384 -25.35 -21.08 -0.52
CA MET A 384 -24.44 -19.98 -0.32
C MET A 384 -25.22 -18.74 0.10
N LYS A 385 -24.84 -18.11 1.21
CA LYS A 385 -25.48 -16.94 1.79
C LYS A 385 -24.57 -15.72 1.67
N CYS A 386 -25.11 -14.61 1.21
CA CYS A 386 -24.42 -13.32 1.15
C CYS A 386 -24.67 -12.52 2.43
N SER A 387 -23.79 -11.57 2.76
CA SER A 387 -24.00 -10.64 3.88
C SER A 387 -25.30 -9.82 3.77
N CYS A 388 -25.79 -9.57 2.56
CA CYS A 388 -27.07 -8.89 2.34
C CYS A 388 -28.31 -9.77 2.61
N GLY A 389 -28.12 -11.02 3.06
CA GLY A 389 -29.19 -11.98 3.32
C GLY A 389 -29.64 -12.79 2.09
N ALA A 390 -29.11 -12.50 0.90
CA ALA A 390 -29.41 -13.27 -0.31
C ALA A 390 -28.88 -14.70 -0.20
N VAL A 391 -29.70 -15.68 -0.57
CA VAL A 391 -29.36 -17.11 -0.55
C VAL A 391 -29.39 -17.66 -1.97
N TYR A 392 -28.33 -18.38 -2.34
CA TYR A 392 -28.17 -18.99 -3.65
C TYR A 392 -27.84 -20.47 -3.51
N PRO A 393 -28.33 -21.36 -4.40
CA PRO A 393 -27.85 -22.73 -4.45
C PRO A 393 -26.37 -22.77 -4.82
N SER A 394 -25.58 -23.64 -4.18
CA SER A 394 -24.19 -23.87 -4.59
C SER A 394 -24.13 -24.53 -5.97
N CYS A 395 -23.08 -24.25 -6.72
CA CYS A 395 -22.86 -24.86 -8.02
C CYS A 395 -22.44 -26.34 -7.83
N PRO A 396 -23.08 -27.30 -8.53
CA PRO A 396 -22.70 -28.70 -8.44
C PRO A 396 -21.38 -29.01 -9.17
N ALA A 397 -20.92 -28.12 -10.06
CA ALA A 397 -19.75 -28.34 -10.92
C ALA A 397 -18.48 -27.60 -10.44
N CYS A 398 -18.59 -26.70 -9.48
CA CYS A 398 -17.41 -26.05 -8.90
C CYS A 398 -17.67 -25.64 -7.45
N THR A 399 -16.62 -25.71 -6.62
CA THR A 399 -16.65 -25.39 -5.19
C THR A 399 -16.88 -23.90 -4.92
N GLU A 400 -16.48 -23.04 -5.85
CA GLU A 400 -16.52 -21.59 -5.73
C GLU A 400 -17.62 -20.92 -6.58
N GLY A 401 -18.63 -21.64 -7.04
CA GLY A 401 -19.73 -21.05 -7.83
C GLY A 401 -21.05 -21.14 -7.09
N TRP A 402 -21.94 -20.19 -7.33
CA TRP A 402 -23.35 -20.30 -7.00
C TRP A 402 -24.19 -20.16 -8.25
N LEU A 403 -25.42 -20.67 -8.18
CA LEU A 403 -26.35 -20.66 -9.28
C LEU A 403 -27.20 -19.39 -9.25
N VAL A 404 -27.24 -18.71 -10.40
CA VAL A 404 -28.12 -17.57 -10.65
C VAL A 404 -29.14 -17.92 -11.73
N LYS A 405 -30.35 -17.37 -11.59
CA LYS A 405 -31.44 -17.53 -12.54
C LYS A 405 -31.13 -16.75 -13.82
N ARG A 406 -31.29 -17.37 -14.98
CA ARG A 406 -31.12 -16.76 -16.30
C ARG A 406 -32.25 -17.19 -17.24
N GLU A 407 -32.54 -16.37 -18.24
CA GLU A 407 -33.47 -16.68 -19.31
C GLU A 407 -32.72 -17.17 -20.55
N GLY A 408 -33.27 -18.19 -21.21
CA GLY A 408 -32.75 -18.70 -22.48
C GLY A 408 -33.88 -19.09 -23.42
N ARG A 409 -33.52 -19.55 -24.62
CA ARG A 409 -34.45 -19.91 -25.70
C ARG A 409 -35.53 -20.93 -25.31
N TYR A 410 -35.30 -21.71 -24.25
CA TYR A 410 -36.19 -22.78 -23.78
C TYR A 410 -36.80 -22.49 -22.38
N GLY A 411 -36.79 -21.22 -21.95
CA GLY A 411 -37.31 -20.79 -20.65
C GLY A 411 -36.23 -20.49 -19.61
N GLU A 412 -36.65 -20.29 -18.37
CA GLU A 412 -35.77 -19.95 -17.25
C GLU A 412 -34.94 -21.16 -16.78
N PHE A 413 -33.67 -20.92 -16.47
CA PHE A 413 -32.76 -21.94 -15.94
C PHE A 413 -31.77 -21.36 -14.95
N TYR A 414 -31.20 -22.23 -14.10
CA TYR A 414 -30.13 -21.85 -13.18
C TYR A 414 -28.77 -22.18 -13.80
N SER A 415 -27.85 -21.22 -13.75
CA SER A 415 -26.48 -21.39 -14.25
C SER A 415 -25.46 -20.80 -13.31
N CYS A 416 -24.25 -21.36 -13.33
CA CYS A 416 -23.15 -20.87 -12.52
C CYS A 416 -22.82 -19.41 -12.86
N ILE A 417 -22.58 -18.60 -11.82
CA ILE A 417 -22.15 -17.21 -11.97
C ILE A 417 -20.84 -17.06 -12.77
N ARG A 418 -19.98 -18.10 -12.73
CA ARG A 418 -18.71 -18.18 -13.45
C ARG A 418 -18.82 -18.57 -14.93
N PHE A 419 -20.03 -18.67 -15.48
CA PHE A 419 -20.16 -18.91 -16.92
C PHE A 419 -19.49 -17.75 -17.71
N PRO A 420 -18.64 -18.03 -18.72
CA PRO A 420 -18.49 -19.32 -19.42
C PRO A 420 -17.51 -20.34 -18.82
N ASP A 421 -16.65 -19.94 -17.88
CA ASP A 421 -15.60 -20.78 -17.27
C ASP A 421 -16.16 -22.01 -16.53
N CYS A 422 -17.36 -21.88 -15.95
CA CYS A 422 -18.08 -23.01 -15.35
C CYS A 422 -19.45 -23.21 -16.02
N LYS A 423 -19.69 -24.44 -16.50
CA LYS A 423 -20.94 -24.85 -17.16
C LYS A 423 -21.95 -25.50 -16.20
N GLY A 424 -21.75 -25.40 -14.89
CA GLY A 424 -22.68 -25.92 -13.89
C GLY A 424 -24.09 -25.35 -14.05
N LYS A 425 -25.08 -26.24 -14.08
CA LYS A 425 -26.51 -25.91 -14.22
C LYS A 425 -27.34 -26.74 -13.25
N SER A 426 -28.50 -26.22 -12.88
CA SER A 426 -29.54 -26.99 -12.19
C SER A 426 -30.85 -26.87 -12.95
N LYS A 427 -31.56 -27.99 -13.13
CA LYS A 427 -32.91 -27.98 -13.71
C LYS A 427 -33.91 -27.58 -12.62
N GLN A 428 -34.85 -26.70 -12.94
CA GLN A 428 -36.05 -26.58 -12.12
C GLN A 428 -36.71 -27.96 -12.05
N THR A 429 -36.79 -28.55 -10.85
CA THR A 429 -37.74 -29.63 -10.58
C THR A 429 -39.13 -29.04 -10.60
N THR A 430 -39.70 -28.86 -11.79
CA THR A 430 -41.14 -28.69 -11.93
C THR A 430 -41.79 -29.99 -11.49
N LYS A 431 -42.29 -30.05 -10.25
CA LYS A 431 -43.24 -31.07 -9.83
C LYS A 431 -44.45 -30.97 -10.76
N ARG A 432 -44.48 -31.81 -11.81
CA ARG A 432 -45.70 -32.08 -12.57
C ARG A 432 -46.68 -32.76 -11.62
N THR A 433 -47.67 -32.00 -11.15
CA THR A 433 -48.87 -32.54 -10.49
C THR A 433 -49.54 -33.50 -11.46
N LYS A 434 -49.47 -34.82 -11.19
CA LYS A 434 -50.29 -35.82 -11.87
C LYS A 434 -51.75 -35.50 -11.52
N ARG A 435 -52.52 -34.98 -12.48
CA ARG A 435 -53.99 -35.01 -12.41
C ARG A 435 -54.41 -36.48 -12.44
N ALA A 436 -55.02 -36.96 -11.36
CA ALA A 436 -55.73 -38.22 -11.34
C ALA A 436 -56.89 -38.13 -12.35
N ARG A 437 -56.93 -39.05 -13.32
CA ARG A 437 -58.12 -39.32 -14.12
C ARG A 437 -59.02 -40.21 -13.27
N GLN A 438 -60.15 -39.67 -12.82
CA GLN A 438 -61.32 -40.46 -12.43
C GLN A 438 -61.78 -41.26 -13.66
N LEU A 439 -61.86 -42.57 -13.50
CA LEU A 439 -62.64 -43.46 -14.36
C LEU A 439 -63.89 -43.83 -13.54
N ILE A 440 -65.04 -43.72 -14.20
CA ILE A 440 -66.34 -44.27 -13.78
C ILE A 440 -66.25 -45.80 -13.80
#